data_AF-A0A5N4E2T9-F1
#
_entry.id   AF-A0A5N4E2T9-F1
#
_cell.length_a   1.000
_cell.length_b   1.000
_cell.length_c   1.000
_cell.angle_alpha   90.00
_cell.angle_beta   90.00
_cell.angle_gamma   90.00
#
_symmetry.space_group_name_H-M   'P 1'
#
loop_
_entity.id
_entity.type
_entity.pdbx_description
1 polymer ?
#
loop_
_entity_poly.entity_id
_entity_poly.type
_entity_poly.pdbx_seq_one_letter_code
_entity_poly.pdbx_strand_id
1 'polypeptide(L)'
;MAKLIEFSPLRATDVKLPSRAVFVIANSCVEMNKAATSHFNIRVMECRLAAKLLAKHKGLPWEAALRLEEVQARLGVSLEEMLLITEDALHPEPYSPEEVCRCLGISLWELRTQILSPNTQDGPEA
;
A
#
# COMPACT_ATOMS: atom_id res chain seq x y z
N MET A 1 -15.50 23.30 -4.97
CA MET A 1 -14.52 23.43 -3.86
C MET A 1 -13.94 22.06 -3.62
N ALA A 2 -12.61 21.92 -3.58
CA ALA A 2 -11.97 20.65 -3.27
C ALA A 2 -11.77 20.52 -1.76
N LYS A 3 -11.56 19.29 -1.28
CA LYS A 3 -11.23 19.00 0.11
C LYS A 3 -9.90 18.25 0.15
N LEU A 4 -9.00 18.65 1.03
CA LEU A 4 -7.91 17.79 1.49
C LEU A 4 -8.49 16.88 2.57
N ILE A 5 -8.53 15.57 2.29
CA ILE A 5 -9.03 14.56 3.23
C ILE A 5 -7.82 13.88 3.87
N GLU A 6 -7.77 13.92 5.20
CA GLU A 6 -6.74 13.25 6.01
C GLU A 6 -7.42 12.14 6.82
N PHE A 7 -6.66 11.09 7.17
CA PHE A 7 -7.15 9.94 7.91
C PHE A 7 -6.48 9.84 9.28
N SER A 8 -7.17 9.21 10.23
CA SER A 8 -6.64 8.89 11.58
C SER A 8 -6.00 10.08 12.32
N PRO A 9 -6.74 11.17 12.60
CA PRO A 9 -8.21 11.28 12.55
C PRO A 9 -8.74 11.73 11.19
N LEU A 10 -9.99 11.38 10.90
CA LEU A 10 -10.69 11.82 9.69
C LEU A 10 -10.89 13.35 9.74
N ARG A 11 -10.25 14.07 8.81
CA ARG A 11 -10.34 15.53 8.70
C ARG A 11 -10.59 15.93 7.25
N ALA A 12 -11.25 17.06 7.06
CA ALA A 12 -11.52 17.63 5.74
C ALA A 12 -11.25 19.14 5.75
N THR A 13 -10.27 19.58 4.97
CA THR A 13 -9.86 21.00 4.88
C THR A 13 -10.19 21.56 3.50
N ASP A 14 -10.77 22.75 3.45
CA ASP A 14 -11.13 23.40 2.18
C ASP A 14 -9.91 23.77 1.35
N VAL A 15 -9.97 23.41 0.07
CA VAL A 15 -8.95 23.78 -0.93
C VAL A 15 -9.62 24.57 -2.04
N LYS A 16 -9.14 25.81 -2.23
CA LYS A 16 -9.54 26.66 -3.35
C LYS A 16 -8.87 26.17 -4.61
N LEU A 17 -9.69 25.86 -5.61
CA LEU A 17 -9.21 25.51 -6.94
C LEU A 17 -8.76 26.78 -7.70
N PRO A 18 -7.82 26.67 -8.64
CA PRO A 18 -7.40 27.80 -9.47
C PRO A 18 -8.58 28.41 -10.23
N SER A 19 -8.71 29.74 -10.20
CA SER A 19 -9.86 30.45 -10.80
C SER A 19 -9.85 30.49 -12.33
N ARG A 20 -8.69 30.21 -12.95
CA ARG A 20 -8.48 30.29 -14.41
C ARG A 20 -8.31 28.93 -15.07
N ALA A 21 -8.65 27.85 -14.36
CA ALA A 21 -8.62 26.49 -14.87
C ALA A 21 -9.98 25.82 -14.69
N VAL A 22 -10.31 24.90 -15.59
CA VAL A 22 -11.52 24.08 -15.54
C VAL A 22 -11.11 22.62 -15.46
N PHE A 23 -11.71 21.87 -14.54
CA PHE A 23 -11.57 20.42 -14.46
C PHE A 23 -12.68 19.79 -15.31
N VAL A 24 -12.31 19.02 -16.33
CA VAL A 24 -13.25 18.30 -17.21
C VAL A 24 -13.11 16.81 -16.97
N ILE A 25 -14.23 16.12 -16.76
CA ILE A 25 -14.28 14.67 -16.61
C ILE A 25 -14.72 14.07 -17.94
N ALA A 26 -13.86 13.24 -18.53
CA ALA A 26 -14.18 12.43 -19.71
C ALA A 26 -14.19 10.96 -19.32
N ASN A 27 -15.35 10.30 -19.43
CA ASN A 27 -15.49 8.88 -19.11
C ASN A 27 -14.83 8.05 -20.23
N SER A 28 -14.00 7.08 -19.85
CA SER A 28 -13.38 6.14 -20.82
C SER A 28 -14.39 5.18 -21.44
N CYS A 29 -15.61 5.08 -20.89
CA CYS A 29 -16.65 4.12 -21.26
C CYS A 29 -16.23 2.65 -21.05
N VAL A 30 -15.17 2.40 -20.29
CA VAL A 30 -14.74 1.07 -19.85
C VAL A 30 -15.19 0.88 -18.41
N GLU A 31 -16.06 -0.10 -18.17
CA GLU A 31 -16.51 -0.43 -16.82
C GLU A 31 -15.47 -1.26 -16.08
N MET A 32 -15.25 -0.92 -14.81
CA MET A 32 -14.41 -1.71 -13.90
C MET A 32 -15.14 -1.91 -12.57
N ASN A 33 -15.72 -3.09 -12.39
CA ASN A 33 -16.38 -3.45 -11.14
C ASN A 33 -15.33 -3.91 -10.10
N LYS A 34 -14.98 -3.00 -9.19
CA LYS A 34 -13.96 -3.22 -8.14
C LYS A 34 -14.32 -4.36 -7.17
N ALA A 35 -15.60 -4.63 -6.96
CA ALA A 35 -16.04 -5.71 -6.07
C ALA A 35 -15.99 -7.09 -6.76
N ALA A 36 -16.06 -7.11 -8.09
CA ALA A 36 -16.05 -8.34 -8.88
C ALA A 36 -14.64 -8.76 -9.34
N THR A 37 -13.60 -7.96 -9.10
CA THR A 37 -12.23 -8.21 -9.57
C THR A 37 -11.22 -8.11 -8.43
N SER A 38 -10.12 -8.86 -8.50
CA SER A 38 -9.08 -8.89 -7.47
C SER A 38 -8.10 -7.71 -7.55
N HIS A 39 -8.07 -6.98 -8.67
CA HIS A 39 -7.06 -5.94 -8.95
C HIS A 39 -6.90 -4.91 -7.82
N PHE A 40 -8.01 -4.47 -7.21
CA PHE A 40 -7.98 -3.53 -6.10
C PHE A 40 -7.33 -4.16 -4.85
N ASN A 41 -7.77 -5.36 -4.47
CA ASN A 41 -7.28 -6.04 -3.27
C ASN A 41 -5.83 -6.47 -3.39
N ILE A 42 -5.37 -6.83 -4.61
CA ILE A 42 -3.96 -7.12 -4.88
C ILE A 42 -3.09 -5.92 -4.48
N ARG A 43 -3.44 -4.72 -4.93
CA ARG A 43 -2.69 -3.49 -4.58
C ARG A 43 -2.73 -3.17 -3.09
N VAL A 44 -3.84 -3.46 -2.41
CA VAL A 44 -3.92 -3.32 -0.94
C VAL A 44 -2.98 -4.29 -0.24
N MET A 45 -2.90 -5.55 -0.70
CA MET A 45 -2.00 -6.54 -0.11
C MET A 45 -0.54 -6.22 -0.38
N GLU A 46 -0.18 -5.79 -1.59
CA GLU A 46 1.20 -5.41 -1.89
C GLU A 46 1.68 -4.23 -1.02
N CYS A 47 0.86 -3.19 -0.85
CA CYS A 47 1.20 -2.09 0.05
C CYS A 47 1.33 -2.54 1.52
N ARG A 48 0.50 -3.50 1.96
CA ARG A 48 0.61 -4.08 3.31
C ARG A 48 1.89 -4.88 3.46
N LEU A 49 2.24 -5.72 2.48
CA LEU A 49 3.48 -6.50 2.50
C LEU A 49 4.70 -5.59 2.45
N ALA A 50 4.69 -4.56 1.61
CA ALA A 50 5.75 -3.56 1.56
C ALA A 50 5.92 -2.85 2.91
N ALA A 51 4.82 -2.42 3.57
CA ALA A 51 4.89 -1.82 4.90
C ALA A 51 5.53 -2.77 5.93
N LYS A 52 5.20 -4.06 5.88
CA LYS A 52 5.79 -5.09 6.75
C LYS A 52 7.28 -5.27 6.48
N LEU A 53 7.69 -5.38 5.21
CA LEU A 53 9.10 -5.52 4.82
C LEU A 53 9.92 -4.28 5.22
N LEU A 54 9.40 -3.07 4.98
CA LEU A 54 10.03 -1.81 5.37
C LEU A 54 10.19 -1.69 6.89
N ALA A 55 9.14 -2.00 7.64
CA ALA A 55 9.19 -2.03 9.10
C ALA A 55 10.26 -3.00 9.59
N LYS A 56 10.31 -4.21 9.01
CA LYS A 56 11.30 -5.22 9.40
C LYS A 56 12.73 -4.78 9.06
N HIS A 57 12.96 -4.23 7.88
CA HIS A 57 14.27 -3.71 7.45
C HIS A 57 14.81 -2.64 8.40
N LYS A 58 13.93 -1.80 8.95
CA LYS A 58 14.28 -0.76 9.93
C LYS A 58 14.17 -1.20 11.39
N GLY A 59 13.98 -2.49 11.67
CA GLY A 59 13.93 -3.02 13.03
C GLY A 59 12.69 -2.62 13.85
N LEU A 60 11.61 -2.22 13.18
CA LEU A 60 10.31 -1.92 13.79
C LEU A 60 9.47 -3.21 13.94
N PRO A 61 8.48 -3.24 14.87
CA PRO A 61 7.56 -4.37 15.00
C PRO A 61 6.63 -4.44 13.78
N TRP A 62 7.04 -5.24 12.79
CA TRP A 62 6.42 -5.35 11.48
C TRP A 62 5.09 -6.12 11.51
N GLU A 63 4.89 -6.98 12.50
CA GLU A 63 3.67 -7.75 12.69
C GLU A 63 2.46 -6.81 12.83
N ALA A 64 2.67 -5.68 13.53
CA ALA A 64 1.67 -4.63 13.73
C ALA A 64 1.59 -3.60 12.59
N ALA A 65 2.51 -3.61 11.62
CA ALA A 65 2.49 -2.69 10.49
C ALA A 65 1.45 -3.13 9.45
N LEU A 66 0.51 -2.26 9.13
CA LEU A 66 -0.58 -2.50 8.18
C LEU A 66 -0.59 -1.50 7.01
N ARG A 67 -0.02 -0.31 7.19
CA ARG A 67 -0.02 0.78 6.21
C ARG A 67 1.39 1.34 6.02
N LEU A 68 1.69 1.83 4.82
CA LEU A 68 2.99 2.47 4.52
C LEU A 68 3.24 3.71 5.39
N GLU A 69 2.19 4.52 5.61
CA GLU A 69 2.26 5.72 6.45
C GLU A 69 2.66 5.40 7.90
N GLU A 70 2.24 4.26 8.45
CA GLU A 70 2.61 3.86 9.82
C GLU A 70 4.12 3.65 9.97
N VAL A 71 4.79 3.16 8.91
CA VAL A 71 6.24 2.98 8.91
C VAL A 71 6.93 4.34 8.94
N GLN A 72 6.51 5.26 8.05
CA GLN A 72 7.04 6.61 8.02
C GLN A 72 6.83 7.33 9.36
N ALA A 73 5.62 7.28 9.92
CA ALA A 73 5.28 7.93 11.18
C ALA A 73 6.10 7.39 12.36
N ARG A 74 6.33 6.07 12.41
CA ARG A 74 7.16 5.45 13.45
C ARG A 74 8.65 5.79 13.33
N LEU A 75 9.14 5.98 12.11
CA LEU A 75 10.52 6.41 11.87
C LEU A 75 10.71 7.92 12.08
N GLY A 76 9.62 8.71 11.99
CA GLY A 76 9.68 10.16 12.15
C GLY A 76 10.40 10.86 11.00
N VAL A 77 10.34 10.31 9.78
CA VAL A 77 11.06 10.80 8.61
C VAL A 77 10.15 11.52 7.61
N SER A 78 10.76 12.35 6.77
CA SER A 78 10.10 13.00 5.63
C SER A 78 9.69 11.98 4.55
N LEU A 79 8.85 12.41 3.61
CA LEU A 79 8.46 11.56 2.47
C LEU A 79 9.67 11.27 1.57
N GLU A 80 10.55 12.26 1.38
CA GLU A 80 11.76 12.15 0.58
C GLU A 80 12.73 11.13 1.18
N GLU A 81 12.96 11.16 2.49
CA GLU A 81 13.76 10.14 3.18
C GLU A 81 13.12 8.76 3.10
N MET A 82 11.79 8.68 3.14
CA MET A 82 11.07 7.41 3.01
C MET A 82 11.25 6.77 1.63
N LEU A 83 11.43 7.56 0.57
CA LEU A 83 11.77 7.04 -0.77
C LEU A 83 13.16 6.38 -0.77
N LEU A 84 14.17 7.04 -0.18
CA LEU A 84 15.51 6.49 -0.06
C LEU A 84 15.52 5.18 0.75
N ILE A 85 14.74 5.13 1.83
CA ILE A 85 14.55 3.92 2.63
C ILE A 85 13.90 2.81 1.80
N THR A 86 12.95 3.16 0.93
CA THR A 86 12.26 2.19 0.07
C THR A 86 13.22 1.60 -0.96
N GLU A 87 14.05 2.42 -1.60
CA GLU A 87 15.07 1.99 -2.55
C GLU A 87 16.14 1.09 -1.92
N ASP A 88 16.51 1.35 -0.66
CA ASP A 88 17.45 0.54 0.11
C ASP A 88 16.85 -0.80 0.58
N ALA A 89 15.55 -0.82 0.90
CA ALA A 89 14.89 -1.97 1.51
C ALA A 89 14.24 -2.94 0.52
N LEU A 90 13.69 -2.42 -0.58
CA LEU A 90 12.89 -3.18 -1.53
C LEU A 90 13.58 -3.21 -2.90
N HIS A 91 13.91 -4.41 -3.38
CA HIS A 91 14.44 -4.56 -4.73
C HIS A 91 13.33 -4.31 -5.77
N PRO A 92 13.69 -3.86 -6.99
CA PRO A 92 12.70 -3.47 -8.00
C PRO A 92 11.94 -4.64 -8.63
N GLU A 93 12.50 -5.86 -8.60
CA GLU A 93 11.86 -7.04 -9.17
C GLU A 93 10.64 -7.50 -8.33
N PRO A 94 9.63 -8.15 -8.94
CA PRO A 94 8.49 -8.67 -8.20
C PRO A 94 8.91 -9.70 -7.15
N TYR A 95 8.40 -9.54 -5.93
CA TYR A 95 8.63 -10.48 -4.85
C TYR A 95 7.78 -11.74 -5.03
N SER A 96 8.40 -12.91 -4.84
CA SER A 96 7.67 -14.17 -4.74
C SER A 96 7.08 -14.38 -3.33
N PRO A 97 5.99 -15.15 -3.16
CA PRO A 97 5.47 -15.50 -1.84
C PRO A 97 6.53 -16.15 -0.93
N GLU A 98 7.39 -17.00 -1.49
CA GLU A 98 8.46 -17.69 -0.77
C GLU A 98 9.54 -16.72 -0.28
N GLU A 99 9.87 -15.72 -1.09
CA GLU A 99 10.79 -14.65 -0.72
C GLU A 99 10.21 -13.76 0.37
N VAL A 100 8.95 -13.34 0.25
CA VAL A 100 8.26 -12.58 1.31
C VAL A 100 8.28 -13.35 2.62
N CYS A 101 7.97 -14.65 2.58
CA CYS A 101 8.02 -15.53 3.75
C CYS A 101 9.42 -15.55 4.38
N ARG A 102 10.47 -15.69 3.55
CA ARG A 102 11.86 -15.69 4.02
C ARG A 102 12.25 -14.35 4.65
N CYS A 103 11.90 -13.24 4.01
CA CYS A 103 12.15 -11.90 4.52
C CYS A 103 11.45 -11.69 5.86
N LEU A 104 10.17 -12.08 5.99
CA LEU A 104 9.37 -11.91 7.21
C LEU A 104 9.63 -12.97 8.28
N GLY A 105 10.26 -14.09 7.93
CA GLY A 105 10.53 -15.19 8.86
C GLY A 105 9.27 -15.97 9.23
N ILE A 106 8.33 -16.09 8.29
CA ILE A 106 7.05 -16.79 8.44
C ILE A 106 6.91 -17.92 7.44
N SER A 107 5.95 -18.80 7.67
CA SER A 107 5.55 -19.84 6.72
C SER A 107 4.60 -19.31 5.63
N LEU A 108 4.53 -20.02 4.50
CA LEU A 108 3.52 -19.76 3.45
C LEU A 108 2.09 -19.86 3.99
N TRP A 109 1.86 -20.74 4.97
CA TRP A 109 0.54 -20.88 5.60
C TRP A 109 0.16 -19.61 6.38
N GLU A 110 1.08 -19.06 7.18
CA GLU A 110 0.87 -17.80 7.90
C GLU A 110 0.65 -16.63 6.93
N LEU A 111 1.45 -16.54 5.85
CA LEU A 111 1.27 -15.53 4.81
C LEU A 111 -0.15 -15.57 4.23
N ARG A 112 -0.62 -16.76 3.83
CA ARG A 112 -1.95 -16.95 3.23
C ARG A 112 -3.10 -16.72 4.19
N THR A 113 -2.97 -17.12 5.45
CA THR A 113 -4.10 -17.14 6.39
C THR A 113 -4.18 -15.90 7.27
N GLN A 114 -3.05 -15.25 7.56
CA GLN A 114 -2.99 -14.13 8.51
C GLN A 114 -2.76 -12.77 7.85
N ILE A 115 -2.22 -12.73 6.62
CA ILE A 115 -1.83 -11.48 5.97
C ILE A 115 -2.65 -11.21 4.71
N LEU A 116 -2.69 -12.19 3.79
CA LEU A 116 -3.39 -12.08 2.51
C LEU A 116 -4.91 -12.13 2.70
N SER A 117 -5.63 -11.42 1.83
CA SER A 117 -7.09 -11.52 1.76
C SER A 117 -7.51 -12.75 0.93
N PRO A 118 -8.74 -13.31 1.11
CA PRO A 118 -9.15 -14.54 0.45
C PRO A 118 -8.96 -14.54 -1.08
N ASN A 119 -9.27 -13.42 -1.76
CA ASN A 119 -9.13 -13.30 -3.22
C ASN A 119 -7.72 -12.85 -3.69
N THR A 120 -6.72 -13.01 -2.84
CA THR A 120 -5.30 -12.67 -3.11
C THR A 120 -4.34 -13.76 -2.66
N GLN A 121 -4.85 -14.94 -2.25
CA GLN A 121 -4.03 -16.06 -1.76
C GLN A 121 -3.31 -16.81 -2.89
N ASP A 122 -3.96 -16.87 -4.05
CA ASP A 122 -3.42 -17.38 -5.28
C ASP A 122 -3.06 -16.18 -6.16
N GLY A 123 -1.86 -16.22 -6.77
CA GLY A 123 -1.40 -15.15 -7.67
C GLY A 123 -2.42 -14.88 -8.79
N PRO A 124 -2.31 -13.76 -9.53
CA PRO A 124 -3.25 -13.47 -10.62
C PRO A 124 -3.37 -14.71 -11.51
N GLU A 125 -4.60 -15.21 -11.68
CA GLU A 125 -4.90 -16.23 -12.68
C GLU A 125 -4.38 -15.72 -14.02
N ALA A 126 -3.53 -16.52 -14.66
CA ALA A 126 -2.87 -16.21 -15.92
C ALA A 126 -3.86 -16.06 -17.08
#